data_AF-T0TBY3-F1
#
_entry.id   AF-T0TBY3-F1
#
_cell.length_a   1.000
_cell.length_b   1.000
_cell.length_c   1.000
_cell.angle_alpha   90.00
_cell.angle_beta   90.00
_cell.angle_gamma   90.00
#
_symmetry.space_group_name_H-M   'P 1'
#
loop_
_entity.id
_entity.type
_entity.pdbx_description
1 polymer ?
#
loop_
_entity_poly.entity_id
_entity_poly.type
_entity_poly.pdbx_seq_one_letter_code
_entity_poly.pdbx_strand_id
1 'polypeptide(L)'
;MQGAEFKLYNDPTGGTPVKFVKLSDTMYRIAVSTDAASDCVEVIPAGMTHISGLEDHATFYLEEIKAPAGYNKLTSRQKVEVNGDTTTANVVNKKGTELPSTGSFGTRMLYVVGAVAILVASVYMVAKRRVKNL
;
A
#
# COMPACT_ATOMS: atom_id res chain seq x y z
N MET A 1 18.38 7.43 2.04
CA MET A 1 17.94 6.20 2.75
C MET A 1 17.85 5.10 1.70
N GLN A 2 18.61 4.02 1.82
CA GLN A 2 18.59 2.93 0.82
C GLN A 2 17.75 1.76 1.34
N GLY A 3 17.06 1.05 0.44
CA GLY A 3 16.37 -0.21 0.74
C GLY A 3 14.88 -0.11 1.13
N ALA A 4 14.30 1.08 1.16
CA ALA A 4 12.84 1.23 1.22
C ALA A 4 12.21 1.00 -0.17
N GLU A 5 10.98 0.51 -0.18
CA GLU A 5 10.19 0.30 -1.39
C GLU A 5 8.79 0.88 -1.20
N PHE A 6 8.26 1.49 -2.26
CA PHE A 6 7.00 2.22 -2.24
C PHE A 6 6.09 1.81 -3.40
N LYS A 7 4.77 1.93 -3.15
CA LYS A 7 3.73 2.02 -4.18
C LYS A 7 3.12 3.42 -4.16
N LEU A 8 2.69 3.91 -5.32
CA LEU A 8 2.01 5.20 -5.44
C LEU A 8 0.53 4.97 -5.73
N TYR A 9 -0.33 5.81 -5.16
CA TYR A 9 -1.78 5.77 -5.34
C TYR A 9 -2.36 7.16 -5.53
N ASN A 10 -3.55 7.25 -6.13
CA ASN A 10 -4.31 8.50 -6.28
C ASN A 10 -5.36 8.66 -5.16
N ASP A 11 -5.44 7.70 -4.22
CA ASP A 11 -6.37 7.71 -3.10
C ASP A 11 -5.61 7.48 -1.77
N PRO A 12 -6.03 8.13 -0.67
CA PRO A 12 -5.37 8.00 0.64
C PRO A 12 -5.47 6.61 1.28
N THR A 13 -6.47 5.79 0.90
CA THR A 13 -6.80 4.54 1.62
C THR A 13 -7.15 3.35 0.71
N GLY A 14 -7.42 3.57 -0.57
CA GLY A 14 -7.83 2.55 -1.54
C GLY A 14 -7.23 2.75 -2.93
N GLY A 15 -7.93 2.29 -3.96
CA GLY A 15 -7.51 2.43 -5.36
C GLY A 15 -6.47 1.42 -5.82
N THR A 16 -6.19 1.44 -7.12
CA THR A 16 -5.14 0.62 -7.74
C THR A 16 -3.81 1.36 -7.70
N PRO A 17 -2.69 0.64 -7.50
CA PRO A 17 -1.37 1.26 -7.55
C PRO A 17 -1.07 1.78 -8.95
N VAL A 18 -0.42 2.93 -9.02
CA VAL A 18 0.13 3.50 -10.25
C VAL A 18 1.22 2.55 -10.75
N LYS A 19 1.21 2.29 -12.06
CA LYS A 19 2.22 1.50 -12.74
C LYS A 19 3.29 2.39 -13.33
N PHE A 20 4.50 1.89 -13.34
CA PHE A 20 5.68 2.59 -13.82
C PHE A 20 6.45 1.74 -14.83
N VAL A 21 7.14 2.40 -15.74
CA VAL A 21 8.18 1.79 -16.58
C VAL A 21 9.53 2.29 -16.08
N LYS A 22 10.46 1.36 -15.86
CA LYS A 22 11.83 1.68 -15.47
C LYS A 22 12.59 2.23 -16.68
N LEU A 23 13.16 3.42 -16.55
CA LEU A 23 14.02 4.02 -17.57
C LEU A 23 15.51 3.81 -17.23
N SER A 24 15.86 3.90 -15.95
CA SER A 24 17.18 3.60 -15.40
C SER A 24 17.07 3.17 -13.93
N ASP A 25 18.19 2.95 -13.25
CA ASP A 25 18.18 2.57 -11.83
C ASP A 25 17.58 3.64 -10.90
N THR A 26 17.58 4.90 -11.31
CA THR A 26 17.08 6.02 -10.50
C THR A 26 15.97 6.83 -11.18
N MET A 27 15.55 6.44 -12.40
CA MET A 27 14.54 7.15 -13.19
C MET A 27 13.45 6.20 -13.67
N TYR A 28 12.20 6.59 -13.42
CA TYR A 28 11.01 5.88 -13.84
C TYR A 28 10.03 6.87 -14.48
N ARG A 29 9.09 6.37 -15.25
CA ARG A 29 7.93 7.15 -15.74
C ARG A 29 6.63 6.42 -15.43
N ILE A 30 5.52 7.14 -15.36
CA ILE A 30 4.20 6.51 -15.32
C ILE A 30 4.01 5.68 -16.61
N ALA A 31 3.49 4.47 -16.44
CA ALA A 31 3.15 3.58 -17.54
C ALA A 31 1.92 4.10 -18.28
N VAL A 32 1.93 4.01 -19.60
CA VAL A 32 0.83 4.40 -20.48
C VAL A 32 0.21 3.17 -21.15
N SER A 33 -0.96 3.33 -21.76
CA SER A 33 -1.73 2.21 -22.34
C SER A 33 -1.02 1.46 -23.47
N THR A 34 -0.01 2.06 -24.10
CA THR A 34 0.79 1.44 -25.17
C THR A 34 1.98 0.63 -24.65
N ASP A 35 2.27 0.68 -23.36
CA ASP A 35 3.37 -0.10 -22.77
C ASP A 35 3.01 -1.58 -22.65
N ALA A 36 4.00 -2.45 -22.85
CA ALA A 36 3.83 -3.87 -22.60
C ALA A 36 3.62 -4.11 -21.10
N ALA A 37 2.63 -4.92 -20.75
CA ALA A 37 2.32 -5.24 -19.36
C ALA A 37 3.49 -5.88 -18.60
N SER A 38 4.41 -6.56 -19.32
CA SER A 38 5.64 -7.15 -18.78
C SER A 38 6.66 -6.12 -18.29
N ASP A 39 6.62 -4.91 -18.85
CA ASP A 39 7.60 -3.86 -18.59
C ASP A 39 7.14 -2.92 -17.47
N CYS A 40 5.90 -3.12 -17.02
CA CYS A 40 5.25 -2.32 -16.00
C CYS A 40 5.48 -2.90 -14.62
N VAL A 41 5.88 -2.05 -13.68
CA VAL A 41 6.04 -2.38 -12.27
C VAL A 41 5.19 -1.46 -11.40
N GLU A 42 4.71 -1.96 -10.27
CA GLU A 42 3.93 -1.16 -9.30
C GLU A 42 4.79 -0.65 -8.14
N VAL A 43 6.02 -1.17 -8.02
CA VAL A 43 6.92 -0.95 -6.91
C VAL A 43 8.14 -0.18 -7.37
N ILE A 44 8.46 0.89 -6.65
CA ILE A 44 9.66 1.71 -6.87
C ILE A 44 10.54 1.75 -5.62
N PRO A 45 11.87 1.76 -5.77
CA PRO A 45 12.77 1.89 -4.64
C PRO A 45 12.82 3.33 -4.12
N ALA A 46 13.27 3.51 -2.88
CA ALA A 46 13.69 4.81 -2.35
C ALA A 46 14.97 5.31 -3.05
N GLY A 47 15.24 6.62 -2.98
CA GLY A 47 16.46 7.21 -3.57
C GLY A 47 16.36 7.51 -5.07
N MET A 48 15.13 7.47 -5.59
CA MET A 48 14.79 7.91 -6.94
C MET A 48 15.15 9.38 -7.16
N THR A 49 15.77 9.67 -8.31
CA THR A 49 16.14 11.04 -8.70
C THR A 49 15.03 11.71 -9.50
N HIS A 50 14.23 10.94 -10.24
CA HIS A 50 13.17 11.49 -11.08
C HIS A 50 12.06 10.48 -11.36
N ILE A 51 10.81 10.95 -11.32
CA ILE A 51 9.62 10.23 -11.81
C ILE A 51 8.88 11.16 -12.76
N SER A 52 8.75 10.76 -14.02
CA SER A 52 8.07 11.55 -15.05
C SER A 52 6.66 11.05 -15.36
N GLY A 53 5.85 11.92 -15.98
CA GLY A 53 4.48 11.60 -16.36
C GLY A 53 3.45 11.75 -15.23
N LEU A 54 3.84 12.33 -14.09
CA LEU A 54 2.90 12.75 -13.06
C LEU A 54 2.05 13.91 -13.59
N GLU A 55 0.74 13.87 -13.33
CA GLU A 55 -0.15 14.98 -13.65
C GLU A 55 0.19 16.21 -12.80
N ASP A 56 0.20 17.38 -13.44
CA ASP A 56 0.43 18.65 -12.76
C ASP A 56 -0.75 18.96 -11.83
N HIS A 57 -0.47 19.60 -10.69
CA HIS A 57 -1.45 19.91 -9.65
C HIS A 57 -2.21 18.69 -9.06
N ALA A 58 -1.73 17.46 -9.30
CA ALA A 58 -2.34 16.25 -8.76
C ALA A 58 -1.82 15.90 -7.37
N THR A 59 -2.67 15.24 -6.58
CA THR A 59 -2.30 14.68 -5.27
C THR A 59 -2.12 13.18 -5.39
N PHE A 60 -0.97 12.70 -4.94
CA PHE A 60 -0.65 11.28 -4.84
C PHE A 60 -0.34 10.87 -3.40
N TYR A 61 -0.32 9.56 -3.17
CA TYR A 61 -0.12 8.96 -1.86
C TYR A 61 0.91 7.84 -1.95
N LEU A 62 2.02 7.99 -1.24
CA LEU A 62 3.09 7.01 -1.15
C LEU A 62 2.80 6.02 -0.03
N GLU A 63 2.60 4.76 -0.37
CA GLU A 63 2.52 3.64 0.55
C GLU A 63 3.88 2.98 0.68
N GLU A 64 4.48 3.05 1.87
CA GLU A 64 5.69 2.26 2.15
C GLU A 64 5.29 0.79 2.24
N ILE A 65 5.86 -0.05 1.37
CA ILE A 65 5.64 -1.50 1.41
C ILE A 65 6.78 -2.23 2.13
N LYS A 66 7.97 -1.62 2.15
CA LYS A 66 9.16 -2.10 2.85
C LYS A 66 9.92 -0.92 3.45
N ALA A 67 10.14 -0.98 4.77
CA ALA A 67 10.95 0.01 5.47
C ALA A 67 12.45 -0.25 5.25
N PRO A 68 13.31 0.77 5.34
CA PRO A 68 14.75 0.59 5.38
C PRO A 68 15.18 -0.22 6.61
N ALA A 69 16.35 -0.86 6.54
CA ALA A 69 16.89 -1.61 7.67
C ALA A 69 17.04 -0.72 8.93
N GLY A 70 16.48 -1.16 10.06
CA GLY A 70 16.52 -0.44 11.33
C GLY A 70 15.49 0.68 11.48
N TYR A 71 14.47 0.74 10.62
CA TYR A 71 13.37 1.70 10.68
C TYR A 71 12.02 0.98 10.77
N ASN A 72 11.02 1.68 11.31
CA ASN A 72 9.65 1.17 11.37
C ASN A 72 8.94 1.38 10.02
N LYS A 73 8.07 0.44 9.65
CA LYS A 73 7.22 0.63 8.46
C LYS A 73 6.11 1.65 8.75
N LEU A 74 5.90 2.59 7.83
CA LEU A 74 4.78 3.53 7.89
C LEU A 74 3.44 2.78 7.81
N THR A 75 2.52 3.13 8.72
CA THR A 75 1.18 2.52 8.80
C THR A 75 0.14 3.26 7.97
N SER A 76 0.49 4.44 7.44
CA SER A 76 -0.37 5.28 6.61
C SER A 76 0.39 5.79 5.39
N ARG A 77 -0.36 6.04 4.31
CA ARG A 77 0.20 6.63 3.09
C ARG A 77 0.59 8.08 3.33
N GLN A 78 1.67 8.50 2.71
CA GLN A 78 2.18 9.87 2.79
C GLN A 78 1.66 10.67 1.59
N LYS A 79 0.95 11.78 1.86
CA LYS A 79 0.44 12.66 0.83
C LYS A 79 1.59 13.41 0.14
N VAL A 80 1.55 13.45 -1.17
CA VAL A 80 2.49 14.18 -2.05
C VAL A 80 1.65 15.02 -3.01
N GLU A 81 1.80 16.33 -2.94
CA GLU A 81 1.11 17.26 -3.84
C GLU A 81 2.10 17.68 -4.92
N VAL A 82 1.76 17.41 -6.18
CA VAL A 82 2.55 17.82 -7.34
C VAL A 82 2.22 19.28 -7.63
N ASN A 83 3.17 20.19 -7.43
CA ASN A 83 3.00 21.63 -7.70
C ASN A 83 4.02 22.07 -8.76
N GLY A 84 3.63 22.07 -10.04
CA GLY A 84 4.47 22.51 -11.15
C GLY A 84 5.67 21.59 -11.45
N ASP A 85 6.66 22.15 -12.16
CA ASP A 85 7.74 21.40 -12.81
C ASP A 85 8.68 20.61 -11.88
N THR A 86 8.67 20.85 -10.56
CA THR A 86 9.56 20.12 -9.63
C THR A 86 8.92 19.93 -8.26
N THR A 87 8.41 18.72 -8.01
CA THR A 87 7.89 18.32 -6.71
C THR A 87 8.86 17.36 -6.02
N THR A 88 9.35 17.74 -4.84
CA THR A 88 10.20 16.87 -4.00
C THR A 88 9.33 16.19 -2.94
N ALA A 89 9.11 14.89 -3.07
CA ALA A 89 8.44 14.09 -2.04
C ALA A 89 9.44 13.67 -0.96
N ASN A 90 9.42 14.34 0.19
CA ASN A 90 10.27 13.96 1.32
C ASN A 90 9.49 13.06 2.29
N VAL A 91 9.72 11.75 2.23
CA VAL A 91 9.13 10.77 3.15
C VAL A 91 10.02 10.60 4.37
N VAL A 92 9.56 11.09 5.52
CA VAL A 92 10.29 10.97 6.79
C VAL A 92 9.95 9.65 7.47
N ASN A 93 10.91 8.71 7.51
CA ASN A 93 10.77 7.46 8.27
C ASN A 93 11.46 7.59 9.65
N LYS A 94 10.79 7.17 10.72
CA LYS A 94 11.28 7.23 12.10
C LYS A 94 11.93 5.90 12.51
N LYS A 95 13.13 5.99 13.11
CA LYS A 95 13.75 4.84 13.80
C LYS A 95 12.92 4.48 15.03
N GLY A 96 12.79 3.20 15.34
CA GLY A 96 12.22 2.77 16.61
C GLY A 96 12.64 1.35 16.97
N THR A 97 12.84 1.12 18.26
CA THR A 97 12.79 -0.21 18.87
C THR A 97 11.34 -0.66 18.84
N GLU A 98 11.05 -1.81 18.24
CA GLU A 98 9.70 -2.37 18.15
C GLU A 98 9.06 -2.45 19.54
N LEU A 99 8.06 -1.61 19.80
CA LEU A 99 6.96 -2.02 20.66
C LEU A 99 6.02 -2.82 19.76
N PRO A 100 5.56 -4.02 20.18
CA PRO A 100 4.72 -4.87 19.34
C PRO A 100 3.44 -4.12 19.00
N SER A 101 3.40 -3.54 17.79
CA SER A 101 2.22 -2.91 17.24
C SER A 101 1.30 -4.02 16.78
N THR A 102 0.46 -4.48 17.69
CA THR A 102 -0.63 -5.42 17.43
C THR A 102 -1.67 -4.75 16.54
N GLY A 103 -1.44 -4.78 15.22
CA GLY A 103 -2.40 -4.23 14.27
C GLY A 103 -1.95 -4.13 12.82
N SER A 104 -0.97 -4.92 12.39
CA SER A 104 -0.67 -5.03 10.95
C SER A 104 -1.90 -5.57 10.20
N PHE A 105 -2.11 -5.11 8.97
CA PHE A 105 -3.27 -5.40 8.11
C PHE A 105 -3.64 -6.90 8.05
N GLY A 106 -2.65 -7.79 8.24
CA GLY A 106 -2.83 -9.25 8.29
C GLY A 106 -3.75 -9.74 9.42
N THR A 107 -3.74 -9.15 10.62
CA THR A 107 -4.58 -9.63 11.73
C THR A 107 -6.04 -9.18 11.58
N ARG A 108 -6.28 -8.03 10.93
CA ARG A 108 -7.65 -7.56 10.64
C ARG A 108 -8.40 -8.54 9.75
N MET A 109 -7.73 -9.14 8.76
CA MET A 109 -8.33 -10.17 7.91
C MET A 109 -8.71 -11.43 8.71
N LEU A 110 -7.86 -11.86 9.65
CA LEU A 110 -8.17 -13.00 10.51
C LEU A 110 -9.39 -12.76 11.40
N TYR A 111 -9.55 -11.54 11.94
CA TYR A 111 -10.74 -11.19 12.73
C TYR A 111 -12.01 -11.16 11.88
N VAL A 112 -11.95 -10.64 10.65
CA VAL A 112 -13.12 -10.61 9.75
C VAL A 112 -13.54 -12.02 9.34
N VAL A 113 -12.58 -12.88 8.95
CA VAL A 113 -12.87 -14.27 8.58
C VAL A 113 -13.39 -15.05 9.80
N GLY A 114 -12.76 -14.88 10.97
CA GLY A 114 -13.20 -15.51 12.21
C GLY A 114 -14.60 -15.09 12.64
N ALA A 115 -14.92 -13.80 12.54
CA ALA A 115 -16.26 -13.28 12.87
C ALA A 115 -17.35 -13.85 11.94
N VAL A 116 -17.08 -13.94 10.64
CA VAL A 116 -18.01 -14.56 9.67
C VAL A 116 -18.21 -16.04 9.98
N ALA A 117 -17.14 -16.79 10.28
CA ALA A 117 -17.24 -18.20 10.64
C ALA A 117 -18.09 -18.42 11.91
N ILE A 118 -17.95 -17.58 12.93
CA ILE A 118 -18.75 -17.65 14.16
C ILE A 118 -20.22 -17.35 13.88
N LEU A 119 -20.54 -16.38 13.02
CA LEU A 119 -21.92 -16.07 12.63
C LEU A 119 -22.57 -17.24 11.87
N VAL A 120 -21.86 -17.88 10.95
CA VAL A 120 -22.35 -19.07 10.23
C VAL A 120 -22.60 -20.23 11.20
N ALA A 121 -21.65 -20.51 12.11
CA ALA A 121 -21.78 -21.60 13.07
C ALA A 121 -22.94 -21.37 14.06
N SER A 122 -23.14 -20.13 14.51
CA SER A 122 -24.22 -19.78 15.45
C SER A 122 -25.60 -19.92 14.80
N VAL A 123 -25.78 -19.46 13.55
CA VAL A 123 -27.03 -19.68 12.79
C VAL A 123 -27.29 -21.18 12.59
N TYR A 124 -26.28 -21.95 12.17
CA TYR A 124 -26.38 -23.40 12.01
C TYR A 124 -26.78 -24.11 13.32
N MET A 125 -26.18 -23.72 14.44
CA MET A 125 -26.46 -24.32 15.75
C MET A 125 -27.90 -24.06 16.21
N VAL A 126 -28.41 -22.84 15.99
CA VAL A 126 -29.81 -22.49 16.32
C VAL A 126 -30.78 -23.27 15.43
N ALA A 127 -30.51 -23.36 14.13
CA ALA A 127 -31.33 -24.16 13.20
C ALA A 127 -31.38 -25.63 13.62
N LYS A 128 -30.23 -26.24 13.96
CA LYS A 128 -30.15 -27.63 14.41
C LYS A 128 -30.86 -27.88 15.75
N ARG A 129 -30.82 -26.92 16.69
CA ARG A 129 -31.58 -27.00 17.95
C ARG A 129 -33.09 -27.01 17.71
N ARG A 130 -33.60 -26.20 16.77
CA ARG A 130 -35.03 -26.19 16.44
C ARG A 130 -35.48 -27.52 15.84
N VAL A 131 -34.69 -28.13 14.95
CA VAL A 131 -35.03 -29.41 14.32
C VAL A 131 -35.03 -30.58 15.29
N LYS A 132 -34.22 -30.55 16.37
CA LYS A 132 -34.24 -31.59 17.41
C LYS A 132 -35.34 -31.43 18.46
N ASN A 133 -35.99 -30.27 18.50
CA ASN A 133 -37.07 -29.96 19.44
C ASN A 133 -38.46 -30.02 18.76
N LEU A 134 -38.54 -30.63 17.58
CA LEU A 134 -39.74 -31.11 16.88
C LEU A 134 -39.74 -32.64 16.96
#